data_AF-A0A6N9C8F2-F1
#
_entry.id   AF-A0A6N9C8F2-F1
#
_cell.length_a   1.000
_cell.length_b   1.000
_cell.length_c   1.000
_cell.angle_alpha   90.00
_cell.angle_beta   90.00
_cell.angle_gamma   90.00
#
_symmetry.space_group_name_H-M   'P 1'
#
loop_
_entity.id
_entity.type
_entity.pdbx_description
1 polymer ?
#
loop_
_entity_poly.entity_id
_entity_poly.type
_entity_poly.pdbx_seq_one_letter_code
_entity_poly.pdbx_strand_id
1 'polypeptide(L)'
;GTFCGAATVAMSAGIKARGSNKQVYTIDHNHWHNESVGIAEATFRKLGFNRNICQIVSEFTAFFEKFWRHPISLVFQDAVSSYDLVFKSLEMCFPFIIDDGWMAVHDYNNGNIENVVNAVNEFIDSGGYHISAFRTESLICLKKHGRKT
;
A
#
# COMPACT_ATOMS: atom_id res chain seq x y z
N GLY A 1 -6.35 1.11 -1.89
CA GLY A 1 -7.52 1.95 -1.59
C GLY A 1 -7.05 3.34 -1.23
N THR A 2 -7.48 4.31 -2.02
CA THR A 2 -7.24 5.74 -1.82
C THR A 2 -8.38 6.38 -1.02
N PHE A 3 -9.63 5.94 -1.26
CA PHE A 3 -10.84 6.60 -0.76
C PHE A 3 -10.74 8.13 -0.90
N CYS A 4 -10.98 8.91 0.17
CA CYS A 4 -10.84 10.37 0.16
C CYS A 4 -9.39 10.89 0.26
N GLY A 5 -8.38 10.01 0.30
CA GLY A 5 -6.97 10.36 0.16
C GLY A 5 -6.23 10.76 1.45
N ALA A 6 -6.82 10.59 2.63
CA ALA A 6 -6.19 11.02 3.89
C ALA A 6 -4.83 10.33 4.16
N ALA A 7 -4.75 9.00 4.01
CA ALA A 7 -3.50 8.25 4.17
C ALA A 7 -2.45 8.69 3.14
N THR A 8 -2.87 8.89 1.88
CA THR A 8 -2.02 9.39 0.78
C THR A 8 -1.43 10.76 1.11
N VAL A 9 -2.23 11.68 1.66
CA VAL A 9 -1.78 13.00 2.13
C VAL A 9 -0.77 12.85 3.28
N ALA A 10 -1.04 11.99 4.26
CA ALA A 10 -0.14 11.81 5.40
C ALA A 10 1.25 11.30 4.96
N MET A 11 1.29 10.30 4.06
CA MET A 11 2.55 9.80 3.49
C MET A 11 3.29 10.89 2.69
N SER A 12 2.55 11.64 1.88
CA SER A 12 3.06 12.75 1.07
C SER A 12 3.66 13.86 1.94
N ALA A 13 2.99 14.23 3.03
CA ALA A 13 3.47 15.19 4.01
C ALA A 13 4.78 14.72 4.68
N GLY A 14 4.86 13.44 5.06
CA GLY A 14 6.07 12.85 5.64
C GLY A 14 7.28 12.90 4.69
N ILE A 15 7.07 12.63 3.40
CA ILE A 15 8.11 12.75 2.37
C ILE A 15 8.60 14.20 2.26
N LYS A 16 7.67 15.16 2.17
CA LYS A 16 7.98 16.58 2.05
C LYS A 16 8.73 17.12 3.27
N ALA A 17 8.28 16.74 4.48
CA ALA A 17 8.92 17.15 5.73
C ALA A 17 10.38 16.70 5.85
N ARG A 18 10.73 15.57 5.20
CA ARG A 18 12.11 15.06 5.15
C ARG A 18 12.96 15.65 4.02
N GLY A 19 12.43 16.59 3.23
CA GLY A 19 13.11 17.14 2.06
C GLY A 19 13.36 16.11 0.95
N SER A 20 12.61 14.99 0.95
CA SER A 20 12.75 13.95 -0.06
C SER A 20 11.93 14.29 -1.30
N ASN A 21 12.43 13.91 -2.47
CA ASN A 21 11.75 14.07 -3.77
C ASN A 21 10.98 12.81 -4.21
N LYS A 22 10.76 11.85 -3.29
CA LYS A 22 9.99 10.63 -3.57
C LYS A 22 8.54 10.97 -3.97
N GLN A 23 7.97 10.10 -4.79
CA GLN A 23 6.58 10.19 -5.23
C GLN A 23 5.70 9.25 -4.42
N VAL A 24 4.45 9.65 -4.18
CA VAL A 24 3.39 8.77 -3.67
C VAL A 24 2.51 8.39 -4.84
N TYR A 25 2.34 7.08 -5.03
CA TYR A 25 1.39 6.56 -6.01
C TYR A 25 0.20 6.01 -5.25
N THR A 26 -1.00 6.31 -5.73
CA THR A 26 -2.23 5.84 -5.10
C THR A 26 -3.12 5.24 -6.17
N ILE A 27 -3.51 3.98 -5.98
CA ILE A 27 -4.26 3.17 -6.94
C ILE A 27 -5.59 2.81 -6.31
N ASP A 28 -6.69 3.15 -6.99
CA ASP A 28 -8.04 2.83 -6.57
C ASP A 28 -8.97 2.79 -7.78
N HIS A 29 -9.81 1.75 -7.86
CA HIS A 29 -10.78 1.58 -8.92
C HIS A 29 -12.08 2.37 -8.68
N ASN A 30 -12.31 2.85 -7.44
CA ASN A 30 -13.43 3.71 -6.99
C ASN A 30 -14.86 3.25 -7.32
N HIS A 31 -15.07 1.98 -7.68
CA HIS A 31 -16.36 1.35 -7.99
C HIS A 31 -17.49 1.63 -7.01
N TRP A 32 -17.19 1.90 -5.75
CA TRP A 32 -18.19 2.11 -4.69
C TRP A 32 -18.50 3.58 -4.39
N HIS A 33 -17.60 4.49 -4.78
CA HIS A 33 -17.69 5.91 -4.43
C HIS A 33 -17.09 6.77 -5.55
N ASN A 34 -17.80 6.93 -6.66
CA ASN A 34 -17.35 7.77 -7.79
C ASN A 34 -16.98 9.21 -7.36
N GLU A 35 -17.61 9.72 -6.29
CA GLU A 35 -17.28 11.04 -5.72
C GLU A 35 -15.90 11.07 -5.03
N SER A 36 -15.41 9.93 -4.52
CA SER A 36 -14.14 9.86 -3.78
C SER A 36 -12.93 10.23 -4.64
N VAL A 37 -12.94 9.95 -5.94
CA VAL A 37 -11.85 10.39 -6.85
C VAL A 37 -11.73 11.91 -6.85
N GLY A 38 -12.83 12.60 -7.10
CA GLY A 38 -12.86 14.06 -7.15
C GLY A 38 -12.57 14.68 -5.79
N ILE A 39 -13.02 14.06 -4.70
CA ILE A 39 -12.71 14.49 -3.33
C ILE A 39 -11.21 14.35 -3.04
N ALA A 40 -10.59 13.22 -3.40
CA ALA A 40 -9.17 13.00 -3.20
C ALA A 40 -8.34 14.00 -4.01
N GLU A 41 -8.65 14.18 -5.30
CA GLU A 41 -7.95 15.15 -6.16
C GLU A 41 -8.08 16.58 -5.63
N ALA A 42 -9.29 17.00 -5.26
CA ALA A 42 -9.54 18.31 -4.67
C ALA A 42 -8.76 18.50 -3.35
N THR A 43 -8.68 17.45 -2.53
CA THR A 43 -7.90 17.44 -1.28
C THR A 43 -6.41 17.60 -1.56
N PHE A 44 -5.85 16.82 -2.49
CA PHE A 44 -4.43 16.90 -2.85
C PHE A 44 -4.06 18.30 -3.38
N ARG A 45 -4.92 18.90 -4.21
CA ARG A 45 -4.72 20.25 -4.73
C ARG A 45 -4.83 21.30 -3.63
N LYS A 46 -5.87 21.24 -2.79
CA LYS A 46 -6.10 22.19 -1.68
C LYS A 46 -4.93 22.20 -0.70
N LEU A 47 -4.31 21.05 -0.46
CA LEU A 47 -3.18 20.91 0.46
C LEU A 47 -1.80 21.05 -0.21
N GLY A 48 -1.75 21.27 -1.53
CA GLY A 48 -0.51 21.49 -2.27
C GLY A 48 0.37 20.25 -2.46
N PHE A 49 -0.23 19.06 -2.53
CA PHE A 49 0.45 17.78 -2.74
C PHE A 49 0.27 17.20 -4.16
N ASN A 50 -0.41 17.92 -5.05
CA ASN A 50 -0.66 17.49 -6.43
C ASN A 50 0.60 17.32 -7.30
N ARG A 51 1.78 17.75 -6.82
CA ARG A 51 3.07 17.59 -7.53
C ARG A 51 3.85 16.34 -7.11
N ASN A 52 3.50 15.72 -5.99
CA ASN A 52 4.22 14.57 -5.46
C ASN A 52 3.29 13.36 -5.20
N ILE A 53 2.01 13.49 -5.56
CA ILE A 53 1.03 12.41 -5.58
C ILE A 53 0.65 12.14 -7.04
N CYS A 54 0.80 10.89 -7.46
CA CYS A 54 0.28 10.36 -8.72
C CYS A 54 -0.95 9.50 -8.41
N GLN A 55 -2.13 10.00 -8.76
CA GLN A 55 -3.39 9.27 -8.62
C GLN A 55 -3.65 8.42 -9.86
N ILE A 56 -3.93 7.14 -9.65
CA ILE A 56 -4.19 6.15 -10.68
C ILE A 56 -5.59 5.59 -10.43
N VAL A 57 -6.50 5.88 -11.34
CA VAL A 57 -7.87 5.35 -11.31
C VAL A 57 -7.91 4.07 -12.14
N SER A 58 -7.72 2.93 -11.49
CA SER A 58 -7.63 1.63 -12.15
C SER A 58 -7.77 0.47 -11.16
N GLU A 59 -8.12 -0.70 -11.65
CA GLU A 59 -7.97 -1.95 -10.91
C GLU A 59 -6.49 -2.19 -10.58
N PHE A 60 -6.22 -2.53 -9.31
CA PHE A 60 -4.85 -2.67 -8.81
C PHE A 60 -4.04 -3.68 -9.62
N THR A 61 -4.58 -4.89 -9.81
CA THR A 61 -3.88 -5.98 -10.51
C THR A 61 -3.58 -5.60 -11.96
N ALA A 62 -4.59 -5.09 -12.68
CA ALA A 62 -4.47 -4.71 -14.07
C ALA A 62 -3.42 -3.60 -14.31
N PHE A 63 -3.41 -2.58 -13.44
CA PHE A 63 -2.40 -1.53 -13.54
C PHE A 63 -1.01 -2.04 -13.17
N PHE A 64 -0.89 -2.72 -12.03
CA PHE A 64 0.40 -3.04 -11.46
C PHE A 64 1.16 -4.08 -12.30
N GLU A 65 0.50 -5.13 -12.77
CA GLU A 65 1.13 -6.14 -13.66
C GLU A 65 1.65 -5.50 -14.95
N LYS A 66 0.85 -4.61 -15.56
CA LYS A 66 1.17 -4.04 -16.86
C LYS A 66 2.20 -2.92 -16.80
N PHE A 67 2.17 -2.09 -15.76
CA PHE A 67 2.88 -0.81 -15.77
C PHE A 67 3.91 -0.64 -14.65
N TRP A 68 3.79 -1.33 -13.52
CA TRP A 68 4.68 -1.04 -12.39
C TRP A 68 6.05 -1.71 -12.54
N ARG A 69 7.13 -0.92 -12.54
CA ARG A 69 8.51 -1.44 -12.71
C ARG A 69 9.51 -0.80 -11.74
N HIS A 70 9.07 0.01 -10.79
CA HIS A 70 9.94 0.82 -9.96
C HIS A 70 10.11 0.24 -8.54
N PRO A 71 11.27 0.43 -7.90
CA PRO A 71 11.46 0.05 -6.50
C PRO A 71 10.52 0.82 -5.56
N ILE A 72 10.03 0.16 -4.52
CA ILE A 72 9.06 0.70 -3.56
C ILE A 72 9.67 0.71 -2.16
N SER A 73 9.63 1.86 -1.48
CA SER A 73 10.07 1.96 -0.08
C SER A 73 8.98 1.61 0.93
N LEU A 74 7.72 1.89 0.59
CA LEU A 74 6.55 1.62 1.42
C LEU A 74 5.36 1.28 0.53
N VAL A 75 4.70 0.16 0.82
CA VAL A 75 3.36 -0.17 0.33
C VAL A 75 2.40 -0.03 1.50
N PHE A 76 1.30 0.69 1.29
CA PHE A 76 0.19 0.76 2.23
C PHE A 76 -1.06 0.18 1.56
N GLN A 77 -1.52 -0.97 2.06
CA GLN A 77 -2.67 -1.68 1.54
C GLN A 77 -3.86 -1.52 2.48
N ASP A 78 -4.91 -0.91 1.94
CA ASP A 78 -6.17 -0.61 2.61
C ASP A 78 -7.25 -0.65 1.52
N ALA A 79 -8.41 -1.27 1.77
CA ALA A 79 -9.50 -1.58 0.81
C ALA A 79 -9.52 -2.96 0.10
N VAL A 80 -8.84 -3.99 0.63
CA VAL A 80 -9.02 -5.37 0.14
C VAL A 80 -9.15 -6.32 1.31
N SER A 81 -10.25 -7.08 1.33
CA SER A 81 -10.61 -8.00 2.42
C SER A 81 -10.75 -9.46 1.99
N SER A 82 -10.68 -9.76 0.69
CA SER A 82 -10.69 -11.15 0.23
C SER A 82 -9.29 -11.75 0.30
N TYR A 83 -9.23 -13.04 0.63
CA TYR A 83 -7.97 -13.77 0.78
C TYR A 83 -7.13 -13.65 -0.50
N ASP A 84 -7.72 -14.03 -1.64
CA ASP A 84 -7.01 -14.10 -2.92
C ASP A 84 -6.42 -12.74 -3.34
N LEU A 85 -7.16 -11.65 -3.15
CA LEU A 85 -6.69 -10.34 -3.54
C LEU A 85 -5.62 -9.80 -2.59
N VAL A 86 -5.71 -10.09 -1.28
CA VAL A 86 -4.66 -9.75 -0.30
C VAL A 86 -3.39 -10.54 -0.59
N PHE A 87 -3.50 -11.84 -0.84
CA PHE A 87 -2.35 -12.68 -1.13
C PHE A 87 -1.69 -12.25 -2.45
N LYS A 88 -2.49 -12.05 -3.50
CA LYS A 88 -2.00 -11.59 -4.80
C LYS A 88 -1.31 -10.23 -4.71
N SER A 89 -1.82 -9.29 -3.91
CA SER A 89 -1.16 -7.99 -3.75
C SER A 89 0.16 -8.10 -2.99
N LEU A 90 0.26 -8.99 -1.98
CA LEU A 90 1.54 -9.31 -1.33
C LEU A 90 2.54 -9.85 -2.34
N GLU A 91 2.18 -10.87 -3.11
CA GLU A 91 3.04 -11.48 -4.14
C GLU A 91 3.49 -10.49 -5.21
N MET A 92 2.59 -9.62 -5.65
CA MET A 92 2.91 -8.64 -6.70
C MET A 92 3.81 -7.52 -6.18
N CYS A 93 3.56 -7.03 -4.96
CA CYS A 93 4.26 -5.87 -4.42
C CYS A 93 5.65 -6.22 -3.85
N PHE A 94 5.77 -7.29 -3.07
CA PHE A 94 7.00 -7.62 -2.33
C PHE A 94 8.28 -7.74 -3.18
N PRO A 95 8.24 -8.26 -4.42
CA PRO A 95 9.39 -8.25 -5.31
C PRO A 95 9.97 -6.85 -5.54
N PHE A 96 9.12 -5.82 -5.58
CA PHE A 96 9.52 -4.44 -5.83
C PHE A 96 9.86 -3.66 -4.56
N ILE A 97 9.49 -4.16 -3.38
CA ILE A 97 9.89 -3.55 -2.11
C ILE A 97 11.41 -3.65 -1.98
N ILE A 98 12.07 -2.52 -1.71
CA ILE A 98 13.52 -2.49 -1.50
C ILE A 98 13.90 -3.18 -0.19
N ASP A 99 15.18 -3.53 -0.05
CA ASP A 99 15.70 -3.96 1.24
C ASP A 99 15.51 -2.84 2.28
N ASP A 100 15.13 -3.23 3.50
CA ASP A 100 14.66 -2.36 4.58
C ASP A 100 13.37 -1.57 4.27
N GLY A 101 12.71 -1.87 3.15
CA GLY A 101 11.39 -1.37 2.80
C GLY A 101 10.26 -2.08 3.56
N TRP A 102 9.07 -1.51 3.44
CA TRP A 102 7.91 -1.90 4.25
C TRP A 102 6.67 -2.18 3.42
N MET A 103 5.86 -3.12 3.89
CA MET A 103 4.46 -3.27 3.52
C MET A 103 3.60 -3.21 4.77
N ALA A 104 2.64 -2.29 4.82
CA ALA A 104 1.65 -2.20 5.87
C ALA A 104 0.29 -2.63 5.31
N VAL A 105 -0.35 -3.59 5.97
CA VAL A 105 -1.64 -4.16 5.58
C VAL A 105 -2.67 -3.81 6.66
N HIS A 106 -3.73 -3.11 6.25
CA HIS A 106 -4.85 -2.73 7.10
C HIS A 106 -5.77 -3.92 7.41
N ASP A 107 -6.65 -3.77 8.40
CA ASP A 107 -7.65 -4.75 8.85
C ASP A 107 -7.12 -6.07 9.45
N TYR A 108 -5.83 -6.13 9.78
CA TYR A 108 -5.23 -7.35 10.34
C TYR A 108 -5.61 -7.61 11.81
N ASN A 109 -5.60 -6.59 12.69
CA ASN A 109 -5.66 -6.80 14.14
C ASN A 109 -7.05 -6.64 14.78
N ASN A 110 -8.01 -6.01 14.10
CA ASN A 110 -9.34 -5.72 14.67
C ASN A 110 -10.31 -6.92 14.68
N GLY A 111 -9.82 -8.16 14.55
CA GLY A 111 -10.66 -9.36 14.55
C GLY A 111 -11.67 -9.46 13.40
N ASN A 112 -11.61 -8.56 12.40
CA ASN A 112 -12.75 -8.33 11.50
C ASN A 112 -12.63 -9.00 10.13
N ILE A 113 -11.46 -9.49 9.71
CA ILE A 113 -11.34 -10.12 8.38
C ILE A 113 -10.33 -11.27 8.42
N GLU A 114 -10.82 -12.46 8.80
CA GLU A 114 -10.06 -13.73 8.84
C GLU A 114 -9.23 -13.96 7.57
N ASN A 115 -9.78 -13.61 6.41
CA ASN A 115 -9.12 -13.69 5.11
C ASN A 115 -7.83 -12.86 5.02
N VAL A 116 -7.79 -11.66 5.60
CA VAL A 116 -6.59 -10.81 5.60
C VAL A 116 -5.52 -11.44 6.48
N VAL A 117 -5.91 -11.91 7.66
CA VAL A 117 -4.99 -12.55 8.61
C VAL A 117 -4.37 -13.80 8.00
N ASN A 118 -5.20 -14.66 7.41
CA ASN A 118 -4.75 -15.91 6.78
C ASN A 118 -3.80 -15.62 5.61
N ALA A 119 -4.17 -14.70 4.70
CA ALA A 119 -3.33 -14.37 3.55
C ALA A 119 -1.96 -13.81 3.97
N VAL A 120 -1.93 -12.91 4.96
CA VAL A 120 -0.65 -12.34 5.44
C VAL A 120 0.19 -13.39 6.15
N ASN A 121 -0.41 -14.22 7.01
CA ASN A 121 0.34 -15.25 7.73
C ASN A 121 0.90 -16.30 6.76
N GLU A 122 0.10 -16.78 5.81
CA GLU A 122 0.57 -17.74 4.80
C GLU A 122 1.70 -17.14 3.95
N PHE A 123 1.60 -15.86 3.58
CA PHE A 123 2.67 -15.20 2.84
C PHE A 123 3.98 -15.13 3.65
N ILE A 124 3.91 -14.82 4.96
CA ILE A 124 5.08 -14.83 5.86
C ILE A 124 5.66 -16.24 5.96
N ASP A 125 4.80 -17.24 6.16
CA ASP A 125 5.19 -18.64 6.38
C ASP A 125 5.72 -19.32 5.11
N SER A 126 5.42 -18.79 3.92
CA SER A 126 5.95 -19.28 2.64
C SER A 126 7.49 -19.28 2.57
N GLY A 127 8.16 -18.48 3.40
CA GLY A 127 9.62 -18.41 3.48
C GLY A 127 10.30 -17.79 2.25
N GLY A 128 9.54 -17.24 1.30
CA GLY A 128 10.09 -16.62 0.08
C GLY A 128 10.94 -15.36 0.35
N TYR A 129 10.76 -14.73 1.50
CA TYR A 129 11.48 -13.53 1.92
C TYR A 129 11.87 -13.59 3.40
N HIS A 130 12.97 -12.93 3.74
CA HIS A 130 13.30 -12.68 5.14
C HIS A 130 12.49 -11.47 5.63
N ILE A 131 11.48 -11.73 6.47
CA ILE A 131 10.51 -10.73 6.92
C ILE A 131 10.52 -10.64 8.45
N SER A 132 10.47 -9.42 8.99
CA SER A 132 10.01 -9.20 10.37
C SER A 132 8.65 -8.52 10.36
N ALA A 133 7.73 -9.02 11.19
CA ALA A 133 6.40 -8.44 11.34
C ALA A 133 6.24 -7.78 12.71
N PHE A 134 5.60 -6.62 12.76
CA PHE A 134 5.05 -6.07 13.99
C PHE A 134 3.62 -5.60 13.75
N ARG A 135 2.82 -5.58 14.81
CA ARG A 135 1.39 -5.25 14.74
C ARG A 135 1.13 -3.91 15.43
N THR A 136 0.20 -3.13 14.89
CA THR A 136 -0.40 -1.96 15.56
C THR A 136 -1.87 -2.27 15.87
N GLU A 137 -2.65 -1.30 16.33
CA GLU A 137 -4.08 -1.52 16.59
C GLU A 137 -4.86 -2.00 15.35
N SER A 138 -4.58 -1.46 14.17
CA SER A 138 -5.30 -1.81 12.94
C SER A 138 -4.44 -2.43 11.83
N LEU A 139 -3.11 -2.41 11.98
CA LEU A 139 -2.18 -2.82 10.92
C LEU A 139 -1.33 -4.01 11.34
N ILE A 140 -0.88 -4.76 10.33
CA ILE A 140 0.38 -5.49 10.40
C ILE A 140 1.39 -4.82 9.46
N CYS A 141 2.59 -4.60 9.97
CA CYS A 141 3.71 -4.01 9.25
C CYS A 141 4.77 -5.07 9.02
N LEU A 142 5.07 -5.33 7.75
CA LEU A 142 6.04 -6.30 7.28
C LEU A 142 7.28 -5.56 6.77
N LYS A 143 8.44 -5.80 7.40
CA LYS A 143 9.72 -5.30 6.93
C LYS A 143 10.40 -6.35 6.05
N LYS A 144 10.80 -5.98 4.85
CA LYS A 144 11.67 -6.81 4.02
C LYS A 144 13.12 -6.59 4.42
N HIS A 145 13.81 -7.66 4.80
CA HIS A 145 15.25 -7.62 5.06
C HIS A 145 16.01 -8.02 3.79
N GLY A 146 17.17 -7.41 3.58
CA GLY A 146 18.08 -7.83 2.52
C GLY A 146 18.50 -9.29 2.68
N ARG A 147 18.86 -9.92 1.55
CA ARG A 147 19.49 -11.24 1.60
C ARG A 147 20.78 -11.12 2.41
N LYS A 148 20.96 -11.98 3.41
CA LYS A 148 22.26 -12.12 4.08
C LYS A 148 23.25 -12.56 3.00
N THR A 149 24.13 -11.65 2.60
CA THR A 149 25.31 -11.95 1.79
C THR A 149 26.26 -12.83 2.58
#